data_AF-A0A372IQG3-F1
#
_entry.id   AF-A0A372IQG3-F1
#
_cell.length_a   1.000
_cell.length_b   1.000
_cell.length_c   1.000
_cell.angle_alpha   90.00
_cell.angle_beta   90.00
_cell.angle_gamma   90.00
#
_symmetry.space_group_name_H-M   'P 1'
#
loop_
_entity.id
_entity.type
_entity.pdbx_description
1 polymer ?
#
loop_
_entity_poly.entity_id
_entity_poly.type
_entity_poly.pdbx_seq_one_letter_code
_entity_poly.pdbx_strand_id
1 'polypeptide(L)'
;MSKIVLDASAILAVIAQEPGADLILAHIGSTVASTVNLAEAQSKLVHDGAPKDDAWEDILTVVQEVISFDAEQAKLAGALRTQTRSLGLSLGDRACLALAISIGAPVYTADRIWKKLRLGIPIHVIR
;
A
#
# COMPACT_ATOMS: atom_id res chain seq x y z
N MET A 1 -14.53 -4.07 -12.38
CA MET A 1 -13.70 -2.85 -12.24
C MET A 1 -12.24 -3.26 -12.07
N SER A 2 -11.28 -2.41 -12.45
CA SER A 2 -9.85 -2.67 -12.23
C SER A 2 -9.50 -2.45 -10.76
N LYS A 3 -8.87 -3.43 -10.12
CA LYS A 3 -8.37 -3.32 -8.74
C LYS A 3 -7.30 -2.21 -8.64
N ILE A 4 -7.19 -1.57 -7.49
CA ILE A 4 -6.08 -0.67 -7.16
C ILE A 4 -5.35 -1.15 -5.91
N VAL A 5 -4.02 -1.17 -5.92
CA VAL A 5 -3.23 -1.59 -4.77
C VAL A 5 -2.93 -0.40 -3.87
N LEU A 6 -3.13 -0.54 -2.57
CA LEU A 6 -2.80 0.49 -1.59
C LEU A 6 -1.52 0.15 -0.84
N ASP A 7 -0.62 1.13 -0.78
CA ASP A 7 0.47 1.16 0.19
C ASP A 7 -0.08 1.54 1.58
N ALA A 8 0.64 1.18 2.65
CA ALA A 8 0.28 1.52 4.03
C ALA A 8 0.09 3.03 4.21
N SER A 9 0.96 3.84 3.59
CA SER A 9 0.86 5.31 3.66
C SER A 9 -0.42 5.86 3.00
N ALA A 10 -0.92 5.20 1.94
CA ALA A 10 -2.18 5.56 1.30
C ALA A 10 -3.39 5.17 2.15
N ILE A 11 -3.35 4.00 2.81
CA ILE A 11 -4.39 3.58 3.77
C ILE A 11 -4.50 4.61 4.91
N LEU A 12 -3.36 4.96 5.51
CA LEU A 12 -3.30 5.91 6.61
C LEU A 12 -3.80 7.30 6.19
N ALA A 13 -3.48 7.75 4.98
CA ALA A 13 -3.97 9.02 4.46
C ALA A 13 -5.49 9.06 4.33
N VAL A 14 -6.14 7.95 3.95
CA VAL A 14 -7.61 7.86 3.91
C VAL A 14 -8.21 7.92 5.30
N ILE A 15 -7.68 7.14 6.26
CA ILE A 15 -8.15 7.11 7.65
C ILE A 15 -8.02 8.51 8.29
N ALA A 16 -6.89 9.17 8.08
CA ALA A 16 -6.62 10.50 8.61
C ALA A 16 -7.28 11.64 7.81
N GLN A 17 -8.07 11.33 6.77
CA GLN A 17 -8.71 12.31 5.89
C GLN A 17 -7.73 13.35 5.33
N GLU A 18 -6.52 12.90 4.99
CA GLU A 18 -5.48 13.75 4.45
C GLU A 18 -5.78 14.16 2.98
N PRO A 19 -5.17 15.25 2.48
CA PRO A 19 -5.28 15.62 1.07
C PRO A 19 -4.91 14.45 0.14
N GLY A 20 -5.74 14.21 -0.88
CA GLY A 20 -5.56 13.12 -1.83
C GLY A 20 -6.31 11.83 -1.48
N ALA A 21 -6.91 11.73 -0.28
CA ALA A 21 -7.76 10.60 0.09
C ALA A 21 -8.96 10.41 -0.85
N ASP A 22 -9.49 11.51 -1.40
CA ASP A 22 -10.58 11.55 -2.38
C ASP A 22 -10.28 10.74 -3.64
N LEU A 23 -9.01 10.68 -4.07
CA LEU A 23 -8.56 9.87 -5.20
C LEU A 23 -8.75 8.37 -4.94
N ILE A 24 -8.60 7.93 -3.68
CA ILE A 24 -8.78 6.52 -3.29
C ILE A 24 -10.26 6.23 -3.02
N LEU A 25 -10.98 7.14 -2.38
CA LEU A 25 -12.40 6.99 -2.08
C LEU A 25 -13.25 6.80 -3.34
N ALA A 26 -12.86 7.41 -4.47
CA ALA A 26 -13.48 7.18 -5.77
C ALA A 26 -13.38 5.72 -6.26
N HIS A 27 -12.45 4.93 -5.72
CA HIS A 27 -12.16 3.55 -6.07
C HIS A 27 -12.35 2.57 -4.90
N ILE A 28 -12.99 3.00 -3.81
CA ILE A 28 -13.04 2.25 -2.54
C ILE A 28 -13.52 0.80 -2.69
N GLY A 29 -14.50 0.55 -3.56
CA GLY A 29 -15.03 -0.80 -3.84
C GLY A 29 -14.09 -1.72 -4.63
N SER A 30 -12.85 -1.29 -4.90
CA SER A 30 -11.85 -2.03 -5.68
C SER A 30 -10.45 -1.97 -5.07
N THR A 31 -10.34 -1.49 -3.83
CA THR A 31 -9.06 -1.38 -3.12
C THR A 31 -8.57 -2.75 -2.66
N VAL A 32 -7.31 -3.02 -2.90
CA VAL A 32 -6.64 -4.23 -2.42
C VAL A 32 -5.33 -3.88 -1.73
N ALA A 33 -4.93 -4.64 -0.73
CA ALA A 33 -3.66 -4.42 -0.07
C ALA A 33 -3.05 -5.73 0.41
N SER A 34 -1.71 -5.75 0.49
CA SER A 34 -0.99 -6.88 1.07
C SER A 34 -1.19 -6.91 2.58
N THR A 35 -1.32 -8.10 3.15
CA THR A 35 -1.23 -8.33 4.60
C THR A 35 -0.03 -7.64 5.27
N VAL A 36 1.09 -7.47 4.55
CA VAL A 36 2.27 -6.74 5.06
C VAL A 36 1.97 -5.25 5.25
N ASN A 37 1.28 -4.62 4.30
CA ASN A 37 0.93 -3.20 4.40
C ASN A 37 -0.18 -2.95 5.44
N LEU A 38 -1.09 -3.90 5.63
CA LEU A 38 -2.03 -3.86 6.75
C LEU A 38 -1.29 -3.89 8.10
N ALA A 39 -0.28 -4.75 8.24
CA ALA A 39 0.53 -4.81 9.46
C ALA A 39 1.30 -3.50 9.71
N GLU A 40 1.83 -2.86 8.67
CA GLU A 40 2.48 -1.55 8.77
C GLU A 40 1.49 -0.45 9.18
N ALA A 41 0.31 -0.39 8.54
CA ALA A 41 -0.74 0.57 8.90
C ALA A 41 -1.21 0.37 10.36
N GLN A 42 -1.47 -0.88 10.76
CA GLN A 42 -1.84 -1.24 12.13
C GLN A 42 -0.77 -0.80 13.12
N SER A 43 0.50 -1.10 12.83
CA SER A 43 1.62 -0.73 13.69
C SER A 43 1.71 0.78 13.86
N LYS A 44 1.46 1.53 12.78
CA LYS A 44 1.51 3.00 12.81
C LYS A 44 0.35 3.59 13.61
N LEU A 45 -0.89 3.14 13.41
CA LEU A 45 -2.05 3.59 14.17
C LEU A 45 -1.91 3.29 15.67
N VAL A 46 -1.49 2.07 16.02
CA VAL A 46 -1.26 1.69 17.42
C VAL A 46 -0.12 2.51 18.05
N HIS A 47 0.97 2.74 17.29
CA HIS A 47 2.05 3.61 17.76
C HIS A 47 1.57 5.04 18.03
N ASP A 48 0.66 5.56 17.20
CA ASP A 48 0.09 6.89 17.33
C ASP A 48 -1.04 6.97 18.38
N GLY A 49 -1.33 5.86 19.08
CA GLY A 49 -2.22 5.80 20.24
C GLY A 49 -3.64 5.30 19.96
N ALA A 50 -3.94 4.84 18.75
CA ALA A 50 -5.23 4.24 18.44
C ALA A 50 -5.41 2.91 19.20
N PRO A 51 -6.62 2.60 19.72
CA PRO A 51 -6.93 1.28 20.24
C PRO A 51 -6.72 0.22 19.15
N LYS A 52 -6.10 -0.90 19.51
CA LYS A 52 -5.66 -1.93 18.55
C LYS A 52 -6.80 -2.49 17.68
N ASP A 53 -7.99 -2.66 18.25
CA ASP A 53 -9.12 -3.30 17.57
C ASP A 53 -9.81 -2.26 16.66
N ASP A 54 -10.04 -1.06 17.17
CA ASP A 54 -10.55 0.09 16.38
C ASP A 54 -9.64 0.41 15.18
N ALA A 55 -8.31 0.42 15.38
CA ALA A 55 -7.34 0.64 14.30
C ALA A 55 -7.45 -0.42 13.20
N TRP A 56 -7.73 -1.67 13.58
CA TRP A 56 -7.89 -2.75 12.62
C TRP A 56 -9.20 -2.62 11.84
N GLU A 57 -10.29 -2.28 12.53
CA GLU A 57 -11.58 -2.02 11.90
C GLU A 57 -11.49 -0.85 10.90
N ASP A 58 -10.84 0.25 11.27
CA ASP A 58 -10.61 1.40 10.40
C ASP A 58 -9.85 1.02 9.12
N ILE A 59 -8.79 0.21 9.22
CA ILE A 59 -8.03 -0.29 8.06
C ILE A 59 -8.94 -1.09 7.12
N LEU A 60 -9.82 -1.95 7.68
CA LEU A 60 -10.73 -2.76 6.89
C LEU A 60 -11.87 -1.96 6.25
N THR A 61 -12.15 -0.73 6.70
CA THR A 61 -13.07 0.18 5.97
C THR A 61 -12.46 0.69 4.67
N VAL A 62 -11.13 0.73 4.57
CA VAL A 62 -10.39 1.25 3.41
C VAL A 62 -10.03 0.16 2.42
N VAL A 63 -9.78 -1.07 2.88
CA VAL A 63 -9.31 -2.19 2.06
C VAL A 63 -10.43 -3.19 1.78
N GLN A 64 -10.92 -3.23 0.54
CA GLN A 64 -11.98 -4.14 0.13
C GLN A 64 -11.53 -5.61 0.05
N GLU A 65 -10.29 -5.87 -0.35
CA GLU A 65 -9.73 -7.23 -0.46
C GLU A 65 -8.31 -7.29 0.09
N VAL A 66 -8.10 -8.18 1.05
CA VAL A 66 -6.80 -8.41 1.67
C VAL A 66 -6.10 -9.58 0.98
N ILE A 67 -4.87 -9.35 0.52
CA ILE A 67 -4.08 -10.36 -0.18
C ILE A 67 -2.94 -10.87 0.70
N SER A 68 -2.88 -12.18 0.91
CA SER A 68 -1.79 -12.84 1.63
C SER A 68 -0.46 -12.64 0.90
N PHE A 69 0.61 -12.36 1.65
CA PHE A 69 1.96 -12.26 1.09
C PHE A 69 2.55 -13.66 0.90
N ASP A 70 2.52 -14.14 -0.34
CA ASP A 70 2.95 -15.50 -0.71
C ASP A 70 4.43 -15.57 -1.14
N ALA A 71 4.88 -16.77 -1.51
CA ALA A 71 6.26 -17.04 -1.90
C ALA A 71 6.67 -16.32 -3.21
N GLU A 72 5.76 -16.15 -4.17
CA GLU A 72 6.05 -15.45 -5.42
C GLU A 72 6.20 -13.94 -5.18
N GLN A 73 5.30 -13.37 -4.38
CA GLN A 73 5.43 -11.99 -3.91
C GLN A 73 6.71 -11.78 -3.09
N ALA A 74 7.09 -12.74 -2.23
CA ALA A 74 8.32 -12.67 -1.45
C ALA A 74 9.57 -12.65 -2.34
N LYS A 75 9.63 -13.53 -3.35
CA LYS A 75 10.72 -13.55 -4.33
C LYS A 75 10.79 -12.23 -5.10
N LEU A 76 9.66 -11.71 -5.56
CA LEU A 76 9.59 -10.47 -6.32
C LEU A 76 9.99 -9.25 -5.47
N ALA A 77 9.48 -9.13 -4.24
CA ALA A 77 9.86 -8.08 -3.30
C ALA A 77 11.36 -8.11 -2.97
N GLY A 78 11.95 -9.31 -2.86
CA GLY A 78 13.39 -9.51 -2.75
C GLY A 78 14.15 -8.95 -3.95
N ALA A 79 13.73 -9.32 -5.17
CA ALA A 79 14.35 -8.89 -6.42
C ALA A 79 14.29 -7.36 -6.63
N LEU A 80 13.19 -6.71 -6.22
CA LEU A 80 13.02 -5.26 -6.31
C LEU A 80 14.06 -4.46 -5.51
N ARG A 81 14.84 -5.08 -4.61
CA ARG A 81 15.84 -4.37 -3.79
C ARG A 81 16.84 -3.57 -4.62
N THR A 82 17.31 -4.12 -5.74
CA THR A 82 18.33 -3.47 -6.57
C THR A 82 17.83 -2.17 -7.20
N GLN A 83 16.54 -2.11 -7.52
CA GLN A 83 15.88 -0.95 -8.15
C GLN A 83 15.42 0.09 -7.13
N THR A 84 15.26 -0.30 -5.87
CA THR A 84 14.59 0.50 -4.83
C THR A 84 15.51 0.92 -3.69
N ARG A 85 16.67 0.27 -3.51
CA ARG A 85 17.62 0.56 -2.41
C ARG A 85 18.10 2.01 -2.41
N SER A 86 18.37 2.60 -3.58
CA SER A 86 18.83 3.99 -3.69
C SER A 86 17.77 5.01 -3.25
N LEU A 87 16.50 4.59 -3.21
CA LEU A 87 15.36 5.39 -2.76
C LEU A 87 14.96 5.07 -1.33
N GLY A 88 15.64 4.14 -0.65
CA GLY A 88 15.40 3.84 0.76
C GLY A 88 14.14 3.02 1.07
N LEU A 89 13.50 2.42 0.06
CA LEU A 89 12.27 1.65 0.27
C LEU A 89 12.47 0.46 1.22
N SER A 90 11.47 0.27 2.09
CA SER A 90 11.38 -0.77 3.10
C SER A 90 11.11 -2.16 2.47
N LEU A 91 10.93 -3.18 3.32
CA LEU A 91 10.40 -4.46 2.84
C LEU A 91 8.89 -4.36 2.54
N GLY A 92 8.12 -3.62 3.33
CA GLY A 92 6.68 -3.44 3.12
C GLY A 92 6.35 -2.65 1.85
N ASP A 93 7.15 -1.64 1.52
CA ASP A 93 7.06 -0.93 0.24
C ASP A 93 7.22 -1.90 -0.93
N ARG A 94 8.21 -2.78 -0.84
CA ARG A 94 8.48 -3.78 -1.88
C ARG A 94 7.44 -4.89 -1.91
N ALA A 95 6.81 -5.22 -0.79
CA ALA A 95 5.68 -6.15 -0.75
C ALA A 95 4.45 -5.56 -1.46
N CYS A 96 4.15 -4.28 -1.22
CA CYS A 96 3.11 -3.54 -1.94
C CYS A 96 3.35 -3.53 -3.45
N LEU A 97 4.57 -3.15 -3.86
CA LEU A 97 4.97 -3.13 -5.27
C LEU A 97 4.92 -4.52 -5.91
N ALA A 98 5.35 -5.56 -5.18
CA ALA A 98 5.28 -6.95 -5.65
C ALA A 98 3.84 -7.37 -5.90
N LEU A 99 2.91 -7.06 -4.99
CA LEU A 99 1.49 -7.34 -5.19
C LEU A 99 0.96 -6.65 -6.45
N ALA A 100 1.22 -5.35 -6.61
CA ALA A 100 0.77 -4.57 -7.76
C ALA A 100 1.28 -5.13 -9.10
N ILE A 101 2.55 -5.54 -9.16
CA ILE A 101 3.13 -6.21 -10.32
C ILE A 101 2.45 -7.57 -10.57
N SER A 102 2.27 -8.38 -9.53
CA SER A 102 1.69 -9.73 -9.66
C SER A 102 0.26 -9.73 -10.22
N ILE A 103 -0.56 -8.74 -9.86
CA ILE A 103 -1.94 -8.64 -10.32
C ILE A 103 -2.14 -7.66 -11.49
N GLY A 104 -1.06 -7.01 -11.95
CA GLY A 104 -1.11 -6.03 -13.04
C GLY A 104 -1.96 -4.80 -12.74
N ALA A 105 -1.96 -4.32 -11.49
CA ALA A 105 -2.77 -3.21 -11.03
C ALA A 105 -1.95 -1.94 -10.75
N PRO A 106 -2.55 -0.74 -10.86
CA PRO A 106 -1.93 0.49 -10.38
C PRO A 106 -1.76 0.46 -8.86
N VAL A 107 -0.71 1.12 -8.37
CA VAL A 107 -0.46 1.30 -6.93
C VAL A 107 -0.62 2.74 -6.50
N TYR A 108 -1.19 2.95 -5.32
CA TYR A 108 -1.41 4.25 -4.70
C TYR A 108 -0.59 4.36 -3.41
N THR A 109 0.13 5.47 -3.25
CA THR A 109 0.99 5.75 -2.09
C THR A 109 0.95 7.25 -1.74
N ALA A 110 1.23 7.59 -0.48
CA ALA A 110 1.51 8.97 -0.08
C ALA A 110 3.01 9.32 -0.16
N ASP A 111 3.89 8.37 -0.51
CA ASP A 111 5.32 8.62 -0.64
C ASP A 111 5.70 9.14 -2.03
N ARG A 112 6.09 10.42 -2.07
CA ARG A 112 6.54 11.10 -3.30
C ARG A 112 7.79 10.49 -3.92
N ILE A 113 8.63 9.78 -3.16
CA ILE A 113 9.87 9.21 -3.71
C ILE A 113 9.58 8.14 -4.76
N TRP A 114 8.41 7.48 -4.69
CA TRP A 114 8.00 6.44 -5.63
C TRP A 114 7.80 6.98 -7.06
N LYS A 115 7.64 8.30 -7.28
CA LYS A 115 7.59 8.91 -8.63
C LYS A 115 8.85 8.63 -9.47
N LYS A 116 9.96 8.29 -8.82
CA LYS A 116 11.25 7.97 -9.47
C LYS A 116 11.32 6.53 -9.97
N LEU A 117 10.40 5.66 -9.54
CA LEU A 117 10.39 4.24 -9.91
C LEU A 117 9.95 4.04 -11.36
N ARG A 118 10.48 2.99 -11.99
CA ARG A 118 10.17 2.56 -13.37
C ARG A 118 9.98 1.05 -13.39
N LEU A 119 8.80 0.61 -12.94
CA LEU A 119 8.51 -0.81 -12.66
C LEU A 119 7.49 -1.44 -13.62
N GLY A 120 7.09 -0.74 -14.67
CA GLY A 120 6.09 -1.25 -15.63
C GLY A 120 4.65 -1.27 -15.11
N ILE A 121 4.40 -0.78 -13.89
CA ILE A 121 3.08 -0.54 -13.32
C ILE A 121 2.82 0.96 -13.13
N PRO A 122 1.57 1.44 -13.22
CA PRO A 122 1.23 2.81 -12.86
C PRO A 122 1.41 3.04 -11.36
N ILE A 123 2.03 4.16 -11.01
CA ILE A 123 2.23 4.59 -9.61
C ILE A 123 1.56 5.95 -9.45
N HIS A 124 0.57 6.01 -8.57
CA HIS A 124 -0.17 7.22 -8.24
C HIS A 124 0.24 7.70 -6.85
N VAL A 125 0.82 8.90 -6.80
CA VAL A 125 1.12 9.55 -5.52
C VAL A 125 -0.01 10.50 -5.19
N ILE A 126 -0.66 10.29 -4.06
CA ILE A 126 -1.87 11.02 -3.68
C ILE A 126 -1.58 12.40 -3.08
N ARG A 127 -0.37 12.65 -2.58
CA ARG A 127 0.02 13.96 -2.04
C ARG A 127 1.49 14.30 -2.15
#